data_AF-A0A1X0NGN3-F1
#
_entry.id   AF-A0A1X0NGN3-F1
#
_cell.length_a   1.000
_cell.length_b   1.000
_cell.length_c   1.000
_cell.angle_alpha   90.00
_cell.angle_beta   90.00
_cell.angle_gamma   90.00
#
_symmetry.space_group_name_H-M   'P 1'
#
loop_
_entity.id
_entity.type
_entity.pdbx_description
1 polymer ?
#
loop_
_entity_poly.entity_id
_entity_poly.type
_entity_poly.pdbx_seq_one_letter_code
_entity_poly.pdbx_strand_id
1 'polypeptide(L)'
;MFDELEVKDENKGVAESVVYELPKPGERRLKATTYLLNDRDWAPIRIKVSAEDLKNESMYCKAAGEKRPNFLGELVECEETDVITEAKKNDLLKTILPEAIKLHADRLLVKPVPGPVVVSVPSKGVCPHFTVPEEHMTRGVNLTDFVLYVAAGPGATFTSICSEESIEDRPFSAVMNFEPARILPTRYAVRIAAHEIAHALGFSFRRMRELEMTDYFDFPGEKIKYQVNSKMTRNVSQRHYNCEESRGAFLEEEGGTWNMVSHWERRDAKDELMSVYFDLPGAMLYTAFTMAAFEDMKYFRANWGKEETMSWGKDAGCEFQYINCVEDKKSTYPSMFCNSTSETLKCTSDRFALGECSLTTYNNDLPLKYRYFLRARKEAGSAETLTDRCPIIAPTAATVCTNGKEESMPGSRVG
;
A
#
# COMPACT_ATOMS: atom_id res chain seq x y z
N MET A 1 3.62 -12.32 -75.04
CA MET A 1 4.75 -11.43 -74.65
C MET A 1 4.28 -10.79 -73.37
N PHE A 2 4.73 -11.34 -72.24
CA PHE A 2 4.07 -11.20 -70.93
C PHE A 2 4.50 -9.93 -70.18
N ASP A 3 3.58 -9.53 -69.31
CA ASP A 3 3.49 -8.30 -68.51
C ASP A 3 4.52 -8.10 -67.38
N GLU A 4 4.48 -6.85 -66.90
CA GLU A 4 4.94 -6.17 -65.68
C GLU A 4 5.34 -6.97 -64.42
N LEU A 5 6.23 -6.36 -63.61
CA LEU A 5 6.18 -6.32 -62.13
C LEU A 5 7.13 -5.24 -61.57
N GLU A 6 6.57 -4.22 -60.90
CA GLU A 6 7.27 -3.31 -59.97
C GLU A 6 7.26 -3.90 -58.55
N VAL A 7 8.36 -3.77 -57.81
CA VAL A 7 8.41 -3.94 -56.35
C VAL A 7 9.20 -2.78 -55.73
N LYS A 8 8.58 -2.07 -54.78
CA LYS A 8 9.20 -1.09 -53.88
C LYS A 8 9.78 -1.80 -52.65
N ASP A 9 10.97 -1.39 -52.22
CA ASP A 9 11.59 -1.81 -50.96
C ASP A 9 11.83 -0.57 -50.08
N GLU A 10 11.22 -0.56 -48.89
CA GLU A 10 11.45 0.41 -47.82
C GLU A 10 12.17 -0.30 -46.68
N ASN A 11 13.39 0.12 -46.35
CA ASN A 11 14.09 -0.37 -45.16
C ASN A 11 14.82 0.80 -44.46
N LYS A 12 14.35 1.19 -43.28
CA LYS A 12 15.07 2.08 -42.34
C LYS A 12 15.26 1.34 -41.02
N GLY A 13 16.53 1.18 -40.67
CA GLY A 13 17.06 0.23 -39.70
C GLY A 13 16.71 0.46 -38.22
N VAL A 14 16.65 -0.66 -37.51
CA VAL A 14 16.77 -0.80 -36.05
C VAL A 14 18.24 -1.13 -35.75
N ALA A 15 18.81 -0.56 -34.69
CA ALA A 15 20.16 -0.89 -34.24
C ALA A 15 20.13 -2.19 -33.41
N GLU A 16 20.68 -3.27 -33.97
CA GLU A 16 20.96 -4.52 -33.27
C GLU A 16 22.35 -4.44 -32.60
N SER A 17 22.44 -4.69 -31.30
CA SER A 17 23.73 -4.97 -30.64
C SER A 17 23.81 -6.46 -30.31
N VAL A 18 24.64 -7.19 -31.08
CA VAL A 18 24.96 -8.59 -30.82
C VAL A 18 26.26 -8.66 -30.02
N VAL A 19 26.23 -9.25 -28.83
CA VAL A 19 27.43 -9.57 -28.06
C VAL A 19 27.81 -11.03 -28.34
N TYR A 20 28.98 -11.24 -28.96
CA TYR A 20 29.55 -12.57 -29.16
C TYR A 20 30.55 -12.87 -28.04
N GLU A 21 30.35 -13.94 -27.27
CA GLU A 21 31.43 -14.56 -26.51
C GLU A 21 32.31 -15.38 -27.47
N LEU A 22 33.63 -15.15 -27.43
CA LEU A 22 34.59 -15.94 -28.20
C LEU A 22 34.69 -17.36 -27.60
N PRO A 23 34.56 -18.44 -28.40
CA PRO A 23 34.70 -19.80 -27.90
C PRO A 23 36.16 -20.08 -27.47
N LYS A 24 36.32 -20.79 -26.35
CA LYS A 24 37.60 -21.44 -26.02
C LYS A 24 37.89 -22.55 -27.04
N PRO A 25 39.15 -22.83 -27.39
CA PRO A 25 39.48 -23.81 -28.44
C PRO A 25 38.98 -25.22 -28.06
N GLY A 26 38.00 -25.75 -28.80
CA GLY A 26 37.58 -27.16 -28.69
C GLY A 26 36.09 -27.47 -28.80
N GLU A 27 35.18 -26.49 -28.66
CA GLU A 27 33.73 -26.76 -28.67
C GLU A 27 33.03 -26.26 -29.95
N ARG A 28 32.46 -27.19 -30.72
CA ARG A 28 31.52 -26.89 -31.81
C ARG A 28 30.09 -26.92 -31.27
N ARG A 29 29.48 -25.74 -31.07
CA ARG A 29 28.07 -25.42 -31.36
C ARG A 29 27.75 -23.99 -30.92
N LEU A 30 27.47 -23.11 -31.90
CA LEU A 30 26.75 -21.86 -31.65
C LEU A 30 25.31 -22.19 -31.26
N LYS A 31 24.94 -21.93 -30.00
CA LYS A 31 23.54 -21.74 -29.63
C LYS A 31 23.27 -20.24 -29.58
N ALA A 32 22.64 -19.73 -30.63
CA ALA A 32 21.98 -18.44 -30.55
C ALA A 32 20.69 -18.64 -29.74
N THR A 33 20.64 -18.12 -28.52
CA THR A 33 19.39 -18.00 -27.77
C THR A 33 18.96 -16.54 -27.85
N THR A 34 18.02 -16.25 -28.73
CA THR A 34 17.38 -14.95 -28.83
C THR A 34 16.35 -14.81 -27.73
N TYR A 35 16.65 -14.05 -26.67
CA TYR A 35 15.62 -13.50 -25.77
C TYR A 35 15.31 -12.08 -26.24
N LEU A 36 14.37 -11.96 -27.19
CA LEU A 36 13.71 -10.68 -27.47
C LEU A 36 12.52 -10.55 -26.51
N LEU A 37 12.75 -10.11 -25.28
CA LEU A 37 11.67 -9.63 -24.43
C LEU A 37 11.34 -8.20 -24.88
N ASN A 38 10.29 -8.07 -25.68
CA ASN A 38 9.81 -6.79 -26.17
C ASN A 38 9.17 -6.01 -25.01
N ASP A 39 9.67 -4.82 -24.69
CA ASP A 39 9.03 -3.89 -23.73
C ASP A 39 7.66 -3.36 -24.21
N ARG A 40 7.20 -3.77 -25.39
CA ARG A 40 5.92 -3.35 -26.00
C ARG A 40 4.67 -4.01 -25.39
N ASP A 41 4.84 -5.02 -24.54
CA ASP A 41 3.72 -5.82 -24.01
C ASP A 41 3.18 -5.34 -22.67
N TRP A 42 3.80 -4.33 -22.05
CA TRP A 42 3.41 -3.80 -20.74
C TRP A 42 2.66 -2.47 -20.89
N ALA A 43 1.53 -2.34 -20.21
CA ALA A 43 0.72 -1.12 -20.21
C ALA A 43 0.20 -0.80 -18.81
N PRO A 44 -0.21 0.46 -18.53
CA PRO A 44 -0.87 0.84 -17.29
C PRO A 44 -2.02 -0.10 -16.94
N ILE A 45 -2.08 -0.55 -15.68
CA ILE A 45 -3.16 -1.43 -15.23
C ILE A 45 -4.54 -0.79 -15.40
N ARG A 46 -5.48 -1.53 -15.97
CA ARG A 46 -6.89 -1.12 -16.12
C ARG A 46 -7.71 -1.73 -14.99
N ILE A 47 -8.12 -0.90 -14.05
CA ILE A 47 -8.98 -1.29 -12.92
C ILE A 47 -10.40 -0.77 -13.18
N LYS A 48 -11.38 -1.67 -13.22
CA LYS A 48 -12.81 -1.29 -13.27
C LYS A 48 -13.47 -1.46 -11.92
N VAL A 49 -14.34 -0.52 -11.58
CA VAL A 49 -15.17 -0.58 -10.37
C VAL A 49 -16.58 -1.03 -10.72
N SER A 50 -17.10 -1.99 -9.97
CA SER A 50 -18.51 -2.34 -9.92
C SER A 50 -19.07 -1.92 -8.57
N ALA A 51 -20.07 -1.04 -8.58
CA ALA A 51 -20.66 -0.46 -7.37
C ALA A 51 -22.17 -0.74 -7.29
N GLU A 52 -22.59 -1.95 -7.67
CA GLU A 52 -24.01 -2.35 -7.65
C GLU A 52 -24.61 -2.27 -6.24
N ASP A 53 -23.82 -2.57 -5.21
CA ASP A 53 -24.24 -2.44 -3.81
C ASP A 53 -24.59 -0.99 -3.43
N LEU A 54 -24.03 0.02 -4.10
CA LEU A 54 -24.37 1.44 -3.86
C LEU A 54 -25.62 1.90 -4.64
N LYS A 55 -26.16 1.06 -5.52
CA LYS A 55 -27.41 1.31 -6.26
C LYS A 55 -28.61 0.66 -5.58
N ASN A 56 -28.38 -0.36 -4.74
CA ASN A 56 -29.42 -1.07 -4.02
C ASN A 56 -29.59 -0.51 -2.61
N GLU A 57 -30.74 0.10 -2.31
CA GLU A 57 -31.01 0.72 -1.00
C GLU A 57 -31.01 -0.27 0.18
N SER A 58 -31.11 -1.58 -0.07
CA SER A 58 -30.99 -2.61 0.97
C SER A 58 -29.55 -2.91 1.37
N MET A 59 -28.56 -2.37 0.66
CA MET A 59 -27.14 -2.71 0.80
C MET A 59 -26.31 -1.60 1.48
N TYR A 60 -26.89 -0.43 1.71
CA TYR A 60 -26.23 0.67 2.43
C TYR A 60 -27.23 1.42 3.33
N CYS A 61 -26.72 2.14 4.33
CA CYS A 61 -27.53 2.88 5.30
C CYS A 61 -28.06 4.19 4.72
N LYS A 62 -29.38 4.38 4.72
CA LYS A 62 -30.04 5.65 4.37
C LYS A 62 -30.41 6.47 5.60
N ALA A 63 -30.55 5.83 6.75
CA ALA A 63 -30.78 6.48 8.04
C ALA A 63 -30.16 5.65 9.18
N ALA A 64 -29.83 6.33 10.29
CA ALA A 64 -29.42 5.66 11.51
C ALA A 64 -30.56 4.77 12.07
N GLY A 65 -30.20 3.67 12.70
CA GLY A 65 -31.13 2.65 13.23
C GLY A 65 -31.65 1.65 12.20
N GLU A 66 -31.39 1.84 10.90
CA GLU A 66 -31.62 0.79 9.91
C GLU A 66 -30.67 -0.40 10.12
N LYS A 67 -31.04 -1.60 9.67
CA LYS A 67 -30.11 -2.74 9.61
C LYS A 67 -29.66 -2.99 8.18
N ARG A 68 -28.34 -3.03 7.98
CA ARG A 68 -27.70 -3.21 6.67
C ARG A 68 -26.51 -4.16 6.76
N PRO A 69 -26.13 -4.83 5.66
CA PRO A 69 -25.02 -5.77 5.67
C PRO A 69 -23.71 -5.06 5.99
N ASN A 70 -22.91 -5.62 6.89
CA ASN A 70 -21.51 -5.21 7.11
C ASN A 70 -20.54 -5.83 6.09
N PHE A 71 -21.08 -6.53 5.08
CA PHE A 71 -20.33 -7.27 4.05
C PHE A 71 -19.40 -8.37 4.57
N LEU A 72 -19.55 -8.77 5.84
CA LEU A 72 -18.87 -9.89 6.49
C LEU A 72 -19.85 -11.03 6.86
N GLY A 73 -21.09 -10.95 6.37
CA GLY A 73 -22.14 -11.95 6.57
C GLY A 73 -23.15 -11.63 7.67
N GLU A 74 -23.09 -10.43 8.26
CA GLU A 74 -23.99 -10.00 9.33
C GLU A 74 -24.76 -8.73 8.96
N LEU A 75 -25.93 -8.55 9.59
CA LEU A 75 -26.69 -7.31 9.54
C LEU A 75 -26.38 -6.49 10.79
N VAL A 76 -25.89 -5.27 10.60
CA VAL A 76 -25.51 -4.35 11.67
C VAL A 76 -26.45 -3.15 11.66
N GLU A 77 -26.74 -2.63 12.85
CA GLU A 77 -27.52 -1.40 13.00
C GLU A 77 -26.67 -0.19 12.63
N CYS A 78 -27.17 0.65 11.75
CA CYS A 78 -26.48 1.81 11.21
C CYS A 78 -26.37 2.92 12.24
N GLU A 79 -25.17 3.47 12.42
CA GLU A 79 -24.94 4.73 13.12
C GLU A 79 -25.14 5.94 12.18
N GLU A 80 -25.15 7.15 12.74
CA GLU A 80 -25.22 8.40 11.94
C GLU A 80 -24.05 8.53 10.96
N THR A 81 -22.87 8.07 11.38
CA THR A 81 -21.64 8.03 10.57
C THR A 81 -21.74 7.07 9.38
N ASP A 82 -22.56 6.02 9.51
CA ASP A 82 -22.77 5.00 8.48
C ASP A 82 -23.69 5.47 7.33
N VAL A 83 -24.43 6.55 7.52
CA VAL A 83 -25.39 7.05 6.52
C VAL A 83 -24.68 7.47 5.23
N ILE A 84 -25.10 6.89 4.11
CA ILE A 84 -24.63 7.18 2.75
C ILE A 84 -25.60 8.13 2.05
N THR A 85 -25.17 9.38 1.91
CA THR A 85 -25.87 10.39 1.13
C THR A 85 -25.47 10.34 -0.35
N GLU A 86 -26.25 10.97 -1.22
CA GLU A 86 -25.87 11.13 -2.64
C GLU A 86 -24.55 11.91 -2.81
N ALA A 87 -24.24 12.84 -1.90
CA ALA A 87 -22.95 13.52 -1.88
C ALA A 87 -21.81 12.53 -1.61
N LYS A 88 -21.91 11.70 -0.56
CA LYS A 88 -20.93 10.65 -0.26
C LYS A 88 -20.76 9.67 -1.44
N LYS A 89 -21.87 9.22 -2.05
CA LYS A 89 -21.78 8.34 -3.25
C LYS A 89 -21.01 9.00 -4.39
N ASN A 90 -21.29 10.28 -4.66
CA ASN A 90 -20.57 11.03 -5.69
C ASN A 90 -19.09 11.19 -5.34
N ASP A 91 -18.76 11.55 -4.09
CA ASP A 91 -17.37 11.68 -3.64
C ASP A 91 -16.61 10.35 -3.77
N LEU A 92 -17.23 9.23 -3.36
CA LEU A 92 -16.61 7.91 -3.47
C LEU A 92 -16.39 7.49 -4.94
N LEU A 93 -17.44 7.57 -5.76
CA LEU A 93 -17.43 7.00 -7.12
C LEU A 93 -16.80 7.91 -8.17
N LYS A 94 -16.81 9.24 -7.97
CA LYS A 94 -16.34 10.21 -8.97
C LYS A 94 -15.05 10.91 -8.59
N THR A 95 -14.63 10.83 -7.31
CA THR A 95 -13.42 11.49 -6.82
C THR A 95 -12.45 10.49 -6.19
N ILE A 96 -12.84 9.83 -5.09
CA ILE A 96 -11.94 9.01 -4.27
C ILE A 96 -11.41 7.81 -5.05
N LEU A 97 -12.29 6.95 -5.58
CA LEU A 97 -11.88 5.74 -6.30
C LEU A 97 -11.15 6.05 -7.61
N PRO A 98 -11.60 6.98 -8.47
CA PRO A 98 -10.85 7.32 -9.68
C PRO A 98 -9.42 7.81 -9.40
N GLU A 99 -9.23 8.69 -8.41
CA GLU A 99 -7.89 9.18 -8.05
C GLU A 99 -7.03 8.08 -7.42
N ALA A 100 -7.61 7.20 -6.59
CA ALA A 100 -6.90 6.06 -6.02
C ALA A 100 -6.46 5.06 -7.11
N ILE A 101 -7.36 4.74 -8.05
CA ILE A 101 -7.04 3.90 -9.22
C ILE A 101 -5.95 4.55 -10.06
N LYS A 102 -6.01 5.87 -10.26
CA LYS A 102 -4.98 6.60 -10.98
C LYS A 102 -3.60 6.46 -10.32
N LEU A 103 -3.52 6.49 -8.99
CA LEU A 103 -2.25 6.29 -8.28
C LEU A 103 -1.60 4.94 -8.63
N HIS A 104 -2.38 3.87 -8.73
CA HIS A 104 -1.93 2.55 -9.18
C HIS A 104 -1.62 2.50 -10.68
N ALA A 105 -2.53 2.97 -11.54
CA ALA A 105 -2.35 2.94 -12.99
C ALA A 105 -1.13 3.74 -13.46
N ASP A 106 -0.80 4.85 -12.78
CA ASP A 106 0.40 5.63 -13.10
C ASP A 106 1.71 4.87 -12.78
N ARG A 107 1.68 3.94 -11.82
CA ARG A 107 2.89 3.31 -11.23
C ARG A 107 3.02 1.82 -11.48
N LEU A 108 1.95 1.13 -11.83
CA LEU A 108 1.94 -0.30 -12.07
C LEU A 108 1.57 -0.57 -13.53
N LEU A 109 2.50 -1.21 -14.23
CA LEU A 109 2.27 -1.78 -15.54
C LEU A 109 1.95 -3.28 -15.39
N VAL A 110 1.10 -3.78 -16.27
CA VAL A 110 0.75 -5.19 -16.42
C VAL A 110 0.90 -5.61 -17.87
N LYS A 111 1.02 -6.92 -18.11
CA LYS A 111 0.63 -7.47 -19.41
C LYS A 111 -0.89 -7.47 -19.49
N PRO A 112 -1.51 -6.71 -20.41
CA PRO A 112 -2.96 -6.59 -20.44
C PRO A 112 -3.65 -7.93 -20.67
N VAL A 113 -4.77 -8.16 -19.98
CA VAL A 113 -5.63 -9.32 -20.25
C VAL A 113 -6.19 -9.17 -21.69
N PRO A 114 -5.99 -10.17 -22.57
CA PRO A 114 -6.34 -10.04 -23.98
C PRO A 114 -7.86 -10.11 -24.25
N GLY A 115 -8.63 -10.69 -23.32
CA GLY A 115 -10.07 -10.86 -23.41
C GLY A 115 -10.83 -10.28 -22.21
N PRO A 116 -12.15 -10.57 -22.12
CA PRO A 116 -12.93 -10.21 -20.95
C PRO A 116 -12.41 -10.92 -19.69
N VAL A 117 -12.34 -10.21 -18.56
CA VAL A 117 -12.06 -10.81 -17.25
C VAL A 117 -13.34 -11.45 -16.73
N VAL A 118 -13.39 -12.78 -16.72
CA VAL A 118 -14.50 -13.56 -16.15
C VAL A 118 -14.27 -13.73 -14.66
N VAL A 119 -15.21 -13.27 -13.84
CA VAL A 119 -15.07 -13.27 -12.39
C VAL A 119 -15.66 -14.54 -11.81
N SER A 120 -14.85 -15.28 -11.04
CA SER A 120 -15.32 -16.36 -10.17
C SER A 120 -15.55 -15.81 -8.77
N VAL A 121 -16.68 -16.18 -8.15
CA VAL A 121 -16.97 -15.82 -6.76
C VAL A 121 -16.79 -17.07 -5.90
N PRO A 122 -15.81 -17.09 -4.97
CA PRO A 122 -15.65 -18.18 -4.03
C PRO A 122 -16.93 -18.40 -3.23
N SER A 123 -17.27 -19.64 -2.88
CA SER A 123 -18.49 -19.96 -2.13
C SER A 123 -18.41 -19.66 -0.62
N LYS A 124 -17.23 -19.30 -0.13
CA LYS A 124 -16.93 -19.03 1.28
C LYS A 124 -16.09 -17.76 1.41
N GLY A 125 -16.05 -17.22 2.63
CA GLY A 125 -15.30 -16.00 2.93
C GLY A 125 -16.14 -14.76 2.66
N VAL A 126 -15.47 -13.65 2.33
CA VAL A 126 -16.07 -12.32 2.26
C VAL A 126 -16.76 -12.06 0.91
N CYS A 127 -16.19 -12.59 -0.18
CA CYS A 127 -16.64 -12.33 -1.55
C CYS A 127 -18.13 -12.63 -1.85
N PRO A 128 -18.75 -13.71 -1.32
CA PRO A 128 -20.18 -13.96 -1.49
C PRO A 128 -21.12 -12.85 -1.01
N HIS A 129 -20.65 -11.96 -0.14
CA HIS A 129 -21.48 -10.92 0.46
C HIS A 129 -21.59 -9.64 -0.39
N PHE A 130 -20.92 -9.60 -1.55
CA PHE A 130 -20.95 -8.48 -2.48
C PHE A 130 -21.77 -8.82 -3.73
N THR A 131 -22.38 -7.80 -4.33
CA THR A 131 -23.17 -7.98 -5.55
C THR A 131 -22.25 -8.06 -6.77
N VAL A 132 -22.12 -9.26 -7.34
CA VAL A 132 -21.45 -9.51 -8.62
C VAL A 132 -22.49 -9.74 -9.72
N PRO A 133 -22.57 -8.87 -10.74
CA PRO A 133 -23.48 -9.08 -11.87
C PRO A 133 -23.27 -10.42 -12.56
N GLU A 134 -24.37 -11.08 -12.95
CA GLU A 134 -24.33 -12.36 -13.69
C GLU A 134 -23.51 -12.27 -14.98
N GLU A 135 -23.57 -11.12 -15.65
CA GLU A 135 -22.78 -10.87 -16.86
C GLU A 135 -21.26 -10.93 -16.58
N HIS A 136 -20.79 -10.49 -15.41
CA HIS A 136 -19.38 -10.54 -15.05
C HIS A 136 -18.90 -11.98 -14.79
N MET A 137 -19.79 -12.87 -14.35
CA MET A 137 -19.49 -14.29 -14.11
C MET A 137 -19.60 -15.16 -15.37
N THR A 138 -20.34 -14.70 -16.39
CA THR A 138 -20.60 -15.46 -17.61
C THR A 138 -19.82 -14.94 -18.81
N ARG A 139 -20.04 -13.68 -19.20
CA ARG A 139 -19.38 -13.04 -20.35
C ARG A 139 -18.07 -12.37 -19.97
N GLY A 140 -17.94 -11.97 -18.72
CA GLY A 140 -16.79 -11.24 -18.21
C GLY A 140 -16.81 -9.75 -18.55
N VAL A 141 -15.83 -9.03 -17.99
CA VAL A 141 -15.72 -7.57 -18.10
C VAL A 141 -14.66 -7.24 -19.15
N ASN A 142 -15.07 -6.55 -20.23
CA ASN A 142 -14.18 -6.15 -21.31
C ASN A 142 -13.23 -5.00 -20.91
N LEU A 143 -12.07 -4.95 -21.58
CA LEU A 143 -11.09 -3.86 -21.51
C LEU A 143 -10.63 -3.56 -20.08
N THR A 144 -10.37 -4.61 -19.30
CA THR A 144 -9.95 -4.49 -17.90
C THR A 144 -8.91 -5.56 -17.59
N ASP A 145 -8.07 -5.28 -16.61
CA ASP A 145 -7.09 -6.24 -16.07
C ASP A 145 -7.45 -6.68 -14.66
N PHE A 146 -8.32 -5.92 -14.00
CA PHE A 146 -8.80 -6.15 -12.65
C PHE A 146 -10.22 -5.58 -12.47
N VAL A 147 -11.07 -6.25 -11.68
CA VAL A 147 -12.40 -5.76 -11.32
C VAL A 147 -12.53 -5.65 -9.80
N LEU A 148 -12.77 -4.44 -9.30
CA LEU A 148 -13.01 -4.14 -7.90
C LEU A 148 -14.51 -3.98 -7.65
N TYR A 149 -15.07 -4.78 -6.75
CA TYR A 149 -16.46 -4.67 -6.32
C TYR A 149 -16.52 -3.85 -5.04
N VAL A 150 -17.18 -2.69 -5.08
CA VAL A 150 -17.16 -1.71 -3.99
C VAL A 150 -18.54 -1.57 -3.35
N ALA A 151 -18.55 -1.63 -2.02
CA ALA A 151 -19.67 -1.29 -1.17
C ALA A 151 -19.30 -0.24 -0.12
N ALA A 152 -20.31 0.31 0.55
CA ALA A 152 -20.13 1.17 1.73
C ALA A 152 -21.24 0.87 2.75
N GLY A 153 -21.10 -0.27 3.43
CA GLY A 153 -21.93 -0.68 4.55
C GLY A 153 -21.35 -0.27 5.91
N PRO A 154 -22.12 -0.44 6.99
CA PRO A 154 -21.66 -0.14 8.34
C PRO A 154 -20.43 -0.98 8.71
N GLY A 155 -19.48 -0.35 9.41
CA GLY A 155 -18.22 -0.97 9.84
C GLY A 155 -16.98 -0.46 9.11
N ALA A 156 -15.85 -1.11 9.38
CA ALA A 156 -14.55 -0.64 8.95
C ALA A 156 -14.30 -0.83 7.44
N THR A 157 -13.32 -0.09 6.95
CA THR A 157 -12.77 -0.30 5.60
C THR A 157 -11.99 -1.62 5.57
N PHE A 158 -12.23 -2.45 4.55
CA PHE A 158 -11.44 -3.66 4.31
C PHE A 158 -11.49 -4.06 2.84
N THR A 159 -10.57 -4.93 2.45
CA THR A 159 -10.55 -5.56 1.14
C THR A 159 -10.33 -7.07 1.20
N SER A 160 -10.73 -7.79 0.15
CA SER A 160 -10.43 -9.22 0.02
C SER A 160 -10.35 -9.65 -1.45
N ILE A 161 -9.32 -10.42 -1.78
CA ILE A 161 -9.14 -10.98 -3.13
C ILE A 161 -10.17 -12.11 -3.34
N CYS A 162 -10.84 -12.07 -4.49
CA CYS A 162 -11.90 -13.02 -4.82
C CYS A 162 -11.52 -14.00 -5.93
N SER A 163 -10.70 -13.57 -6.89
CA SER A 163 -10.23 -14.47 -7.95
C SER A 163 -8.84 -14.11 -8.44
N GLU A 164 -8.14 -15.13 -8.91
CA GLU A 164 -6.75 -15.08 -9.35
C GLU A 164 -6.60 -15.78 -10.70
N GLU A 165 -5.63 -15.34 -11.50
CA GLU A 165 -5.28 -15.94 -12.77
C GLU A 165 -4.69 -17.35 -12.59
N SER A 166 -5.03 -18.29 -13.47
CA SER A 166 -4.58 -19.68 -13.35
C SER A 166 -3.11 -19.93 -13.72
N ILE A 167 -2.42 -18.99 -14.37
CA ILE A 167 -1.06 -19.18 -14.90
C ILE A 167 -0.01 -18.37 -14.12
N GLU A 168 -0.38 -17.17 -13.63
CA GLU A 168 0.54 -16.29 -12.90
C GLU A 168 0.04 -15.93 -11.49
N ASP A 169 -1.07 -16.52 -11.03
CA ASP A 169 -1.73 -16.26 -9.73
C ASP A 169 -1.98 -14.75 -9.45
N ARG A 170 -2.02 -13.94 -10.50
CA ARG A 170 -2.27 -12.50 -10.43
C ARG A 170 -3.73 -12.27 -10.03
N PRO A 171 -4.01 -11.45 -9.01
CA PRO A 171 -5.38 -11.08 -8.66
C PRO A 171 -6.11 -10.45 -9.85
N PHE A 172 -7.32 -10.93 -10.13
CA PHE A 172 -8.22 -10.43 -11.20
C PHE A 172 -9.49 -9.78 -10.65
N SER A 173 -9.90 -10.14 -9.44
CA SER A 173 -10.97 -9.43 -8.76
C SER A 173 -10.79 -9.40 -7.25
N ALA A 174 -11.34 -8.36 -6.65
CA ALA A 174 -11.45 -8.22 -5.21
C ALA A 174 -12.73 -7.47 -4.84
N VAL A 175 -13.08 -7.54 -3.57
CA VAL A 175 -14.16 -6.77 -2.95
C VAL A 175 -13.59 -5.77 -1.97
N MET A 176 -14.25 -4.63 -1.81
CA MET A 176 -13.89 -3.59 -0.85
C MET A 176 -15.15 -3.03 -0.20
N ASN A 177 -15.23 -3.09 1.13
CA ASN A 177 -16.13 -2.23 1.89
C ASN A 177 -15.37 -0.96 2.25
N PHE A 178 -15.89 0.20 1.86
CA PHE A 178 -15.31 1.48 2.23
C PHE A 178 -16.13 2.14 3.33
N GLU A 179 -15.49 2.42 4.48
CA GLU A 179 -16.18 2.94 5.65
C GLU A 179 -16.90 4.27 5.34
N PRO A 180 -18.23 4.35 5.57
CA PRO A 180 -19.01 5.55 5.26
C PRO A 180 -18.51 6.83 5.94
N ALA A 181 -17.93 6.73 7.15
CA ALA A 181 -17.39 7.86 7.90
C ALA A 181 -16.17 8.49 7.23
N ARG A 182 -15.43 7.71 6.43
CA ARG A 182 -14.20 8.13 5.75
C ARG A 182 -14.44 8.67 4.34
N ILE A 183 -15.69 8.64 3.85
CA ILE A 183 -16.05 9.19 2.55
C ILE A 183 -16.12 10.71 2.63
N LEU A 184 -14.94 11.33 2.51
CA LEU A 184 -14.73 12.77 2.44
C LEU A 184 -13.84 13.06 1.22
N PRO A 185 -14.09 14.13 0.44
CA PRO A 185 -13.32 14.46 -0.75
C PRO A 185 -11.94 15.05 -0.37
N THR A 186 -11.12 14.27 0.32
CA THR A 186 -9.81 14.65 0.86
C THR A 186 -8.72 13.76 0.27
N ARG A 187 -7.49 14.27 0.25
CA ARG A 187 -6.31 13.46 -0.10
C ARG A 187 -6.21 12.21 0.77
N TYR A 188 -6.53 12.30 2.05
CA TYR A 188 -6.44 11.18 2.98
C TYR A 188 -7.37 10.02 2.59
N ALA A 189 -8.63 10.30 2.24
CA ALA A 189 -9.57 9.27 1.78
C ALA A 189 -9.10 8.60 0.47
N VAL A 190 -8.53 9.37 -0.47
CA VAL A 190 -7.91 8.83 -1.68
C VAL A 190 -6.78 7.85 -1.35
N ARG A 191 -5.96 8.17 -0.33
CA ARG A 191 -4.84 7.30 0.09
C ARG A 191 -5.28 6.05 0.81
N ILE A 192 -6.34 6.12 1.62
CA ILE A 192 -6.97 4.92 2.18
C ILE A 192 -7.50 4.02 1.06
N ALA A 193 -8.22 4.58 0.09
CA ALA A 193 -8.70 3.79 -1.05
C ALA A 193 -7.54 3.15 -1.84
N ALA A 194 -6.43 3.88 -2.06
CA ALA A 194 -5.25 3.32 -2.72
C ALA A 194 -4.56 2.23 -1.88
N HIS A 195 -4.50 2.39 -0.56
CA HIS A 195 -3.98 1.36 0.35
C HIS A 195 -4.76 0.06 0.22
N GLU A 196 -6.09 0.14 0.27
CA GLU A 196 -6.96 -1.03 0.13
C GLU A 196 -6.94 -1.62 -1.29
N ILE A 197 -6.80 -0.79 -2.32
CA ILE A 197 -6.58 -1.28 -3.69
C ILE A 197 -5.25 -2.05 -3.76
N ALA A 198 -4.19 -1.59 -3.09
CA ALA A 198 -2.92 -2.31 -3.07
C ALA A 198 -3.06 -3.71 -2.46
N HIS A 199 -3.78 -3.84 -1.34
CA HIS A 199 -4.12 -5.14 -0.77
C HIS A 199 -4.93 -6.01 -1.75
N ALA A 200 -5.93 -5.43 -2.42
CA ALA A 200 -6.73 -6.09 -3.46
C ALA A 200 -5.88 -6.56 -4.66
N LEU A 201 -4.79 -5.86 -4.95
CA LEU A 201 -3.83 -6.20 -6.00
C LEU A 201 -2.77 -7.23 -5.55
N GLY A 202 -2.82 -7.70 -4.30
CA GLY A 202 -1.95 -8.78 -3.82
C GLY A 202 -0.91 -8.37 -2.78
N PHE A 203 -0.87 -7.10 -2.35
CA PHE A 203 0.01 -6.67 -1.27
C PHE A 203 -0.42 -7.32 0.05
N SER A 204 0.14 -8.49 0.38
CA SER A 204 -0.11 -9.19 1.64
C SER A 204 1.07 -10.08 2.00
N PHE A 205 1.29 -10.26 3.30
CA PHE A 205 2.35 -11.14 3.77
C PHE A 205 2.20 -12.57 3.23
N ARG A 206 0.96 -13.08 3.21
CA ARG A 206 0.67 -14.42 2.70
C ARG A 206 1.15 -14.58 1.27
N ARG A 207 0.80 -13.64 0.39
CA ARG A 207 1.22 -13.62 -1.01
C ARG A 207 2.73 -13.52 -1.15
N MET A 208 3.34 -12.56 -0.45
CA MET A 208 4.79 -12.37 -0.51
C MET A 208 5.55 -13.62 -0.05
N ARG A 209 5.03 -14.35 0.94
CA ARG A 209 5.59 -15.63 1.39
C ARG A 209 5.41 -16.74 0.35
N GLU A 210 4.22 -16.87 -0.25
CA GLU A 210 3.95 -17.84 -1.34
C GLU A 210 4.87 -17.60 -2.55
N LEU A 211 5.25 -16.34 -2.80
CA LEU A 211 6.17 -15.93 -3.86
C LEU A 211 7.65 -15.95 -3.43
N GLU A 212 7.96 -16.47 -2.24
CA GLU A 212 9.32 -16.57 -1.69
C GLU A 212 10.06 -15.21 -1.62
N MET A 213 9.32 -14.13 -1.36
CA MET A 213 9.84 -12.77 -1.25
C MET A 213 10.22 -12.37 0.18
N THR A 214 9.91 -13.21 1.16
CA THR A 214 10.06 -12.89 2.58
C THR A 214 11.15 -13.71 3.25
N ASP A 215 11.74 -13.11 4.28
CA ASP A 215 12.68 -13.72 5.20
C ASP A 215 12.33 -13.28 6.63
N TYR A 216 13.00 -13.84 7.62
CA TYR A 216 12.75 -13.51 9.02
C TYR A 216 14.03 -13.29 9.81
N PHE A 217 13.92 -12.46 10.85
CA PHE A 217 14.99 -12.16 11.78
C PHE A 217 14.58 -12.62 13.16
N ASP A 218 15.42 -13.46 13.75
CA ASP A 218 15.32 -13.86 15.14
C ASP A 218 16.20 -12.94 15.99
N PHE A 219 15.56 -11.99 16.67
CA PHE A 219 16.22 -11.10 17.61
C PHE A 219 16.13 -11.73 19.00
N PRO A 220 17.27 -12.08 19.65
CA PRO A 220 17.26 -12.74 20.94
C PRO A 220 16.44 -11.97 21.99
N GLY A 221 15.38 -12.60 22.50
CA GLY A 221 14.50 -12.00 23.50
C GLY A 221 13.36 -11.14 22.91
N GLU A 222 13.21 -11.12 21.60
CA GLU A 222 12.12 -10.43 20.90
C GLU A 222 11.24 -11.40 20.09
N LYS A 223 10.17 -10.87 19.48
CA LYS A 223 9.39 -11.62 18.50
C LYS A 223 10.16 -11.67 17.18
N ILE A 224 9.94 -12.73 16.42
CA ILE A 224 10.42 -12.83 15.05
C ILE A 224 9.88 -11.64 14.25
N LYS A 225 10.78 -10.91 13.58
CA LYS A 225 10.43 -9.86 12.62
C LYS A 225 10.48 -10.43 11.22
N TYR A 226 9.46 -10.17 10.42
CA TYR A 226 9.46 -10.55 9.01
C TYR A 226 9.95 -9.39 8.16
N GLN A 227 10.63 -9.69 7.06
CA GLN A 227 11.02 -8.68 6.08
C GLN A 227 10.75 -9.18 4.67
N VAL A 228 10.56 -8.23 3.75
CA VAL A 228 10.58 -8.48 2.32
C VAL A 228 12.01 -8.26 1.83
N ASN A 229 12.66 -9.34 1.40
CA ASN A 229 14.08 -9.38 1.03
C ASN A 229 14.30 -9.61 -0.49
N SER A 230 13.23 -9.56 -1.27
CA SER A 230 13.26 -9.69 -2.72
C SER A 230 14.09 -8.58 -3.39
N LYS A 231 14.54 -8.85 -4.63
CA LYS A 231 15.63 -8.12 -5.28
C LYS A 231 15.38 -6.61 -5.35
N MET A 232 14.21 -6.18 -5.83
CA MET A 232 13.90 -4.76 -5.99
C MET A 232 13.67 -4.09 -4.65
N THR A 233 12.98 -4.78 -3.73
CA THR A 233 12.71 -4.24 -2.39
C THR A 233 14.00 -4.02 -1.61
N ARG A 234 14.94 -4.96 -1.67
CA ARG A 234 16.28 -4.79 -1.10
C ARG A 234 17.03 -3.61 -1.73
N ASN A 235 17.03 -3.49 -3.06
CA ASN A 235 17.69 -2.37 -3.74
C ASN A 235 17.10 -1.01 -3.35
N VAL A 236 15.78 -0.91 -3.22
CA VAL A 236 15.11 0.31 -2.74
C VAL A 236 15.48 0.59 -1.29
N SER A 237 15.48 -0.42 -0.43
CA SER A 237 15.88 -0.27 0.97
C SER A 237 17.31 0.26 1.10
N GLN A 238 18.26 -0.32 0.37
CA GLN A 238 19.66 0.11 0.36
C GLN A 238 19.81 1.58 -0.07
N ARG A 239 19.09 1.99 -1.11
CA ARG A 239 19.14 3.37 -1.62
C ARG A 239 18.43 4.35 -0.69
N HIS A 240 17.26 4.01 -0.19
CA HIS A 240 16.44 4.89 0.64
C HIS A 240 17.16 5.18 1.96
N TYR A 241 17.63 4.15 2.66
CA TYR A 241 18.33 4.31 3.92
C TYR A 241 19.81 4.70 3.75
N ASN A 242 20.35 4.75 2.53
CA ASN A 242 21.79 4.90 2.25
C ASN A 242 22.64 3.86 3.02
N CYS A 243 22.26 2.60 2.87
CA CYS A 243 22.90 1.46 3.53
C CYS A 243 23.05 0.27 2.57
N GLU A 244 24.25 0.02 2.07
CA GLU A 244 24.52 -1.11 1.17
C GLU A 244 24.28 -2.48 1.83
N GLU A 245 24.38 -2.57 3.16
CA GLU A 245 24.16 -3.79 3.91
C GLU A 245 22.68 -4.11 4.18
N SER A 246 21.75 -3.19 3.86
CA SER A 246 20.33 -3.42 4.10
C SER A 246 19.84 -4.64 3.33
N ARG A 247 19.12 -5.51 4.04
CA ARG A 247 18.68 -6.82 3.52
C ARG A 247 17.26 -6.79 2.98
N GLY A 248 16.53 -5.69 3.14
CA GLY A 248 15.12 -5.60 2.78
C GLY A 248 14.37 -4.55 3.58
N ALA A 249 13.05 -4.60 3.51
CA ALA A 249 12.16 -3.75 4.30
C ALA A 249 11.38 -4.63 5.29
N PHE A 250 11.37 -4.24 6.57
CA PHE A 250 10.63 -4.95 7.61
C PHE A 250 9.11 -4.78 7.43
N LEU A 251 8.38 -5.81 7.86
CA LEU A 251 6.93 -5.83 7.91
C LEU A 251 6.46 -5.65 9.35
N GLU A 252 5.36 -4.93 9.52
CA GLU A 252 4.83 -4.53 10.82
C GLU A 252 4.50 -5.73 11.72
N GLU A 253 4.98 -5.69 12.95
CA GLU A 253 4.70 -6.70 13.98
C GLU A 253 3.96 -6.18 15.22
N GLU A 254 3.94 -4.88 15.45
CA GLU A 254 3.21 -4.28 16.57
C GLU A 254 1.69 -4.41 16.33
N GLY A 255 0.91 -4.53 17.41
CA GLY A 255 -0.55 -4.78 17.34
C GLY A 255 -0.96 -6.25 17.33
N GLY A 256 -0.03 -7.18 17.10
CA GLY A 256 -0.19 -8.59 17.48
C GLY A 256 -1.25 -9.42 16.72
N THR A 257 -1.76 -8.92 15.58
CA THR A 257 -2.63 -9.68 14.69
C THR A 257 -1.90 -10.04 13.39
N TRP A 258 -2.23 -11.19 12.80
CA TRP A 258 -1.63 -11.64 11.52
C TRP A 258 -1.90 -10.71 10.33
N ASN A 259 -2.83 -9.77 10.47
CA ASN A 259 -3.09 -8.78 9.43
C ASN A 259 -2.05 -7.64 9.44
N MET A 260 -1.38 -7.40 10.58
CA MET A 260 -0.37 -6.33 10.69
C MET A 260 0.83 -6.60 9.79
N VAL A 261 1.30 -7.84 9.70
CA VAL A 261 2.43 -8.21 8.84
C VAL A 261 2.20 -7.98 7.34
N SER A 262 0.98 -7.65 6.90
CA SER A 262 0.71 -7.23 5.52
C SER A 262 0.98 -5.74 5.28
N HIS A 263 1.75 -5.09 6.14
CA HIS A 263 2.11 -3.68 6.06
C HIS A 263 3.61 -3.49 6.28
N TRP A 264 4.17 -2.39 5.79
CA TRP A 264 5.53 -1.98 6.13
C TRP A 264 5.62 -1.59 7.59
N GLU A 265 6.71 -2.00 8.24
CA GLU A 265 7.07 -1.62 9.61
C GLU A 265 7.03 -0.09 9.74
N ARG A 266 6.09 0.42 10.54
CA ARG A 266 5.80 1.84 10.55
C ARG A 266 6.92 2.64 11.24
N ARG A 267 7.71 2.04 12.14
CA ARG A 267 8.95 2.66 12.64
C ARG A 267 9.90 3.03 11.51
N ASP A 268 10.01 2.18 10.51
CA ASP A 268 10.98 2.31 9.41
C ASP A 268 10.42 3.12 8.24
N ALA A 269 9.11 3.01 7.99
CA ALA A 269 8.44 3.54 6.81
C ALA A 269 7.18 4.36 7.13
N LYS A 270 7.15 5.09 8.25
CA LYS A 270 5.97 5.81 8.80
C LYS A 270 5.03 6.46 7.78
N ASP A 271 5.61 7.11 6.77
CA ASP A 271 4.91 7.96 5.81
C ASP A 271 4.58 7.22 4.48
N GLU A 272 4.82 5.92 4.39
CA GLU A 272 4.59 5.05 3.23
C GLU A 272 3.11 4.64 3.10
N LEU A 273 2.60 4.47 1.88
CA LEU A 273 1.23 4.09 1.57
C LEU A 273 0.79 2.86 2.36
N MET A 274 1.61 1.80 2.36
CA MET A 274 1.34 0.49 2.94
C MET A 274 1.87 0.32 4.36
N SER A 275 2.18 1.40 5.08
CA SER A 275 2.28 1.32 6.55
C SER A 275 0.90 1.29 7.21
N VAL A 276 0.82 0.93 8.49
CA VAL A 276 -0.45 0.92 9.23
C VAL A 276 -0.87 2.33 9.64
N TYR A 277 -2.17 2.65 9.53
CA TYR A 277 -2.74 3.93 9.96
C TYR A 277 -4.03 3.71 10.77
N PHE A 278 -4.00 4.03 12.08
CA PHE A 278 -5.17 3.96 12.97
C PHE A 278 -5.77 5.34 13.20
N ASP A 279 -6.60 5.80 12.27
CA ASP A 279 -7.32 7.09 12.37
C ASP A 279 -6.42 8.33 12.56
N LEU A 280 -5.10 8.15 12.46
CA LEU A 280 -4.12 9.21 12.50
C LEU A 280 -3.83 9.67 11.07
N PRO A 281 -4.02 10.97 10.79
CA PRO A 281 -3.61 11.58 9.53
C PRO A 281 -2.15 11.30 9.26
N GLY A 282 -1.81 10.98 8.01
CA GLY A 282 -0.44 10.77 7.59
C GLY A 282 -0.25 10.92 6.09
N ALA A 283 1.01 10.95 5.68
CA ALA A 283 1.37 11.19 4.29
C ALA A 283 0.87 10.10 3.33
N MET A 284 0.93 8.82 3.73
CA MET A 284 0.53 7.67 2.91
C MET A 284 1.09 7.75 1.47
N LEU A 285 2.39 7.99 1.37
CA LEU A 285 3.10 8.23 0.11
C LEU A 285 3.29 6.91 -0.64
N TYR A 286 2.94 6.89 -1.92
CA TYR A 286 3.11 5.70 -2.74
C TYR A 286 4.55 5.66 -3.28
N THR A 287 5.43 5.11 -2.44
CA THR A 287 6.89 5.21 -2.63
C THR A 287 7.45 4.07 -3.48
N ALA A 288 8.75 4.13 -3.71
CA ALA A 288 9.53 3.06 -4.31
C ALA A 288 9.42 1.72 -3.55
N PHE A 289 9.14 1.71 -2.23
CA PHE A 289 9.01 0.47 -1.47
C PHE A 289 7.83 -0.37 -1.94
N THR A 290 6.63 0.21 -1.98
CA THR A 290 5.45 -0.53 -2.44
C THR A 290 5.53 -0.86 -3.92
N MET A 291 6.09 0.04 -4.74
CA MET A 291 6.35 -0.23 -6.16
C MET A 291 7.31 -1.43 -6.35
N ALA A 292 8.39 -1.49 -5.56
CA ALA A 292 9.35 -2.59 -5.61
C ALA A 292 8.73 -3.92 -5.20
N ALA A 293 7.92 -3.93 -4.15
CA ALA A 293 7.22 -5.14 -3.72
C ALA A 293 6.30 -5.67 -4.82
N PHE A 294 5.54 -4.79 -5.49
CA PHE A 294 4.72 -5.21 -6.63
C PHE A 294 5.54 -5.73 -7.81
N GLU A 295 6.67 -5.09 -8.16
CA GLU A 295 7.53 -5.57 -9.24
C GLU A 295 8.16 -6.93 -8.92
N ASP A 296 8.58 -7.15 -7.67
CA ASP A 296 9.14 -8.43 -7.22
C ASP A 296 8.12 -9.58 -7.23
N MET A 297 6.81 -9.28 -7.25
CA MET A 297 5.75 -10.28 -7.44
C MET A 297 5.66 -10.80 -8.89
N LYS A 298 6.43 -10.21 -9.83
CA LYS A 298 6.63 -10.62 -11.23
C LYS A 298 5.46 -10.41 -12.18
N TYR A 299 4.24 -10.32 -11.67
CA TYR A 299 3.05 -10.04 -12.49
C TYR A 299 2.81 -8.54 -12.73
N PHE A 300 3.54 -7.67 -12.01
CA PHE A 300 3.60 -6.23 -12.28
C PHE A 300 5.02 -5.81 -12.70
N ARG A 301 5.10 -4.67 -13.38
CA ARG A 301 6.33 -3.87 -13.47
C ARG A 301 6.07 -2.49 -12.89
N ALA A 302 7.00 -1.98 -12.10
CA ALA A 302 6.89 -0.61 -11.64
C ALA A 302 7.26 0.35 -12.78
N ASN A 303 6.47 1.41 -12.90
CA ASN A 303 6.76 2.55 -13.76
C ASN A 303 7.66 3.53 -12.99
N TRP A 304 8.95 3.21 -12.91
CA TRP A 304 9.94 3.99 -12.18
C TRP A 304 10.01 5.45 -12.66
N GLY A 305 10.30 6.37 -11.74
CA GLY A 305 10.19 7.82 -11.92
C GLY A 305 8.81 8.40 -11.59
N LYS A 306 7.88 7.56 -11.11
CA LYS A 306 6.54 7.96 -10.62
C LYS A 306 6.39 7.78 -9.11
N GLU A 307 7.36 7.16 -8.44
CA GLU A 307 7.41 7.04 -6.99
C GLU A 307 7.32 8.41 -6.30
N GLU A 308 6.60 8.45 -5.19
CA GLU A 308 6.67 9.59 -4.27
C GLU A 308 7.88 9.45 -3.35
N THR A 309 8.50 10.57 -3.01
CA THR A 309 9.66 10.59 -2.10
C THR A 309 9.20 10.68 -0.66
N MET A 310 9.63 9.73 0.17
CA MET A 310 9.47 9.78 1.61
C MET A 310 10.73 10.33 2.27
N SER A 311 10.61 11.35 3.12
CA SER A 311 11.74 11.89 3.89
C SER A 311 12.07 11.04 5.12
N TRP A 312 11.08 10.33 5.66
CA TRP A 312 11.26 9.43 6.79
C TRP A 312 12.24 8.31 6.45
N GLY A 313 13.25 8.10 7.30
CA GLY A 313 14.31 7.11 7.11
C GLY A 313 15.32 7.44 6.00
N LYS A 314 15.09 8.47 5.19
CA LYS A 314 15.97 8.74 4.04
C LYS A 314 17.38 9.10 4.50
N ASP A 315 18.37 8.44 3.93
CA ASP A 315 19.80 8.60 4.23
C ASP A 315 20.18 8.36 5.71
N ALA A 316 19.37 7.60 6.45
CA ALA A 316 19.57 7.39 7.89
C ALA A 316 20.75 6.46 8.24
N GLY A 317 21.31 5.73 7.27
CA GLY A 317 22.40 4.79 7.46
C GLY A 317 21.94 3.42 7.99
N CYS A 318 22.89 2.47 8.03
CA CYS A 318 22.58 1.07 8.30
C CYS A 318 22.02 0.79 9.68
N GLU A 319 22.39 1.59 10.68
CA GLU A 319 21.94 1.37 12.05
C GLU A 319 20.44 1.64 12.21
N PHE A 320 19.84 2.49 11.36
CA PHE A 320 18.46 2.95 11.50
C PHE A 320 17.45 1.83 11.72
N GLN A 321 17.58 0.71 11.01
CA GLN A 321 16.63 -0.41 11.10
C GLN A 321 16.88 -1.36 12.28
N TYR A 322 18.02 -1.22 12.98
CA TYR A 322 18.49 -2.22 13.96
C TYR A 322 18.74 -1.65 15.36
N ILE A 323 18.96 -0.34 15.50
CA ILE A 323 19.28 0.28 16.80
C ILE A 323 18.05 0.95 17.43
N ASN A 324 18.19 1.30 18.70
CA ASN A 324 17.18 2.05 19.42
C ASN A 324 17.07 3.49 18.85
N CYS A 325 15.84 3.95 18.71
CA CYS A 325 15.53 5.30 18.21
C CYS A 325 15.92 6.42 19.19
N VAL A 326 15.95 6.11 20.48
CA VAL A 326 16.41 7.01 21.54
C VAL A 326 17.34 6.22 22.45
N GLU A 327 18.50 6.79 22.73
CA GLU A 327 19.49 6.27 23.67
C GLU A 327 19.81 7.37 24.68
N ASP A 328 19.70 7.08 25.99
CA ASP A 328 20.02 8.03 27.06
C ASP A 328 19.34 9.39 26.95
N LYS A 329 18.04 9.40 26.63
CA LYS A 329 17.25 10.64 26.38
C LYS A 329 17.77 11.45 25.20
N LYS A 330 18.65 10.92 24.35
CA LYS A 330 19.08 11.56 23.12
C LYS A 330 18.50 10.78 21.94
N SER A 331 17.77 11.49 21.08
CA SER A 331 17.32 10.91 19.83
C SER A 331 18.54 10.65 18.94
N THR A 332 18.67 9.42 18.44
CA THR A 332 19.70 9.07 17.47
C THR A 332 19.37 9.69 16.10
N TYR A 333 18.08 9.94 15.86
CA TYR A 333 17.56 10.60 14.66
C TYR A 333 16.61 11.76 15.02
N PRO A 334 17.13 12.93 15.43
CA PRO A 334 16.31 14.04 15.97
C PRO A 334 15.26 14.61 15.03
N SER A 335 15.41 14.40 13.72
CA SER A 335 14.41 14.80 12.71
C SER A 335 13.20 13.85 12.65
N MET A 336 13.32 12.65 13.22
CA MET A 336 12.29 11.59 13.18
C MET A 336 11.71 11.33 14.57
N PHE A 337 12.58 11.13 15.56
CA PHE A 337 12.17 10.78 16.93
C PHE A 337 12.38 11.94 17.89
N CYS A 338 11.36 12.25 18.67
CA CYS A 338 11.39 13.27 19.71
C CYS A 338 11.71 12.63 21.07
N ASN A 339 12.30 13.38 22.00
CA ASN A 339 12.73 12.86 23.31
C ASN A 339 12.17 13.65 24.49
N SER A 340 11.33 14.65 24.23
CA SER A 340 10.72 15.50 25.25
C SER A 340 9.41 16.10 24.74
N THR A 341 8.48 16.31 25.66
CA THR A 341 7.27 17.10 25.41
C THR A 341 7.62 18.58 25.25
N SER A 342 6.73 19.34 24.61
CA SER A 342 6.89 20.77 24.36
C SER A 342 5.52 21.43 24.41
N GLU A 343 5.42 22.62 24.99
CA GLU A 343 4.17 23.40 25.01
C GLU A 343 3.79 23.95 23.62
N THR A 344 4.75 23.99 22.69
CA THR A 344 4.53 24.42 21.32
C THR A 344 4.35 23.23 20.41
N LEU A 345 3.25 23.22 19.66
CA LEU A 345 3.05 22.26 18.58
C LEU A 345 4.18 22.32 17.57
N LYS A 346 4.60 21.16 17.08
CA LYS A 346 5.64 21.01 16.06
C LYS A 346 5.03 20.41 14.80
N CYS A 347 5.63 20.66 13.64
CA CYS A 347 5.22 19.98 12.42
C CYS A 347 5.48 18.47 12.54
N THR A 348 4.54 17.67 12.05
CA THR A 348 4.80 16.25 11.77
C THR A 348 5.88 16.11 10.71
N SER A 349 6.53 14.93 10.63
CA SER A 349 7.60 14.64 9.66
C SER A 349 7.19 14.93 8.21
N ASP A 350 5.93 14.65 7.91
CA ASP A 350 5.30 14.80 6.60
C ASP A 350 4.71 16.20 6.34
N ARG A 351 4.68 17.06 7.37
CA ARG A 351 4.14 18.42 7.34
C ARG A 351 2.65 18.54 6.97
N PHE A 352 1.87 17.47 7.12
CA PHE A 352 0.41 17.51 6.92
C PHE A 352 -0.36 17.98 8.16
N ALA A 353 0.31 18.05 9.30
CA ALA A 353 -0.30 18.42 10.56
C ALA A 353 0.70 19.06 11.51
N LEU A 354 0.16 19.73 12.52
CA LEU A 354 0.86 20.04 13.76
C LEU A 354 0.63 18.91 14.77
N GLY A 355 1.57 18.73 15.68
CA GLY A 355 1.52 17.65 16.65
C GLY A 355 2.42 17.87 17.86
N GLU A 356 2.35 16.91 18.77
CA GLU A 356 3.15 16.89 20.00
C GLU A 356 3.99 15.62 20.04
N CYS A 357 5.01 15.62 20.89
CA CYS A 357 5.81 14.42 21.09
C CYS A 357 4.94 13.34 21.74
N SER A 358 4.80 12.18 21.09
CA SER A 358 3.99 11.04 21.56
C SER A 358 4.56 10.31 22.77
N LEU A 359 5.51 10.93 23.48
CA LEU A 359 6.11 10.40 24.69
C LEU A 359 5.04 10.30 25.79
N THR A 360 4.94 9.11 26.38
CA THR A 360 3.96 8.80 27.42
C THR A 360 4.60 7.95 28.52
N THR A 361 3.91 7.84 29.66
CA THR A 361 4.30 6.99 30.78
C THR A 361 3.31 5.84 30.95
N TYR A 362 3.81 4.61 30.89
CA TYR A 362 3.03 3.39 31.05
C TYR A 362 2.87 3.01 32.53
N ASN A 363 1.79 2.28 32.84
CA ASN A 363 1.54 1.82 34.22
C ASN A 363 2.58 0.80 34.70
N ASN A 364 3.00 -0.09 33.79
CA ASN A 364 3.95 -1.16 34.04
C ASN A 364 5.29 -0.89 33.34
N ASP A 365 6.35 -1.54 33.82
CA ASP A 365 7.64 -1.53 33.14
C ASP A 365 7.49 -2.09 31.72
N LEU A 366 8.06 -1.37 30.75
CA LEU A 366 8.05 -1.80 29.35
C LEU A 366 8.90 -3.07 29.16
N PRO A 367 8.64 -3.91 28.14
CA PRO A 367 9.59 -4.92 27.69
C PRO A 367 10.98 -4.32 27.39
N LEU A 368 12.06 -5.08 27.57
CA LEU A 368 13.44 -4.58 27.41
C LEU A 368 13.66 -3.88 26.07
N LYS A 369 13.11 -4.42 24.97
CA LYS A 369 13.20 -3.86 23.62
C LYS A 369 12.58 -2.46 23.44
N TYR A 370 11.68 -2.07 24.34
CA TYR A 370 10.99 -0.77 24.32
C TYR A 370 11.50 0.20 25.40
N ARG A 371 12.54 -0.17 26.15
CA ARG A 371 13.12 0.67 27.22
C ARG A 371 14.21 1.57 26.66
N TYR A 372 13.80 2.67 26.03
CA TYR A 372 14.72 3.66 25.46
C TYR A 372 15.36 4.60 26.48
N PHE A 373 14.86 4.60 27.72
CA PHE A 373 15.27 5.52 28.77
C PHE A 373 15.79 4.75 29.99
N LEU A 374 17.12 4.70 30.18
CA LEU A 374 17.79 3.86 31.20
C LEU A 374 17.21 4.00 32.62
N ARG A 375 16.79 5.21 33.00
CA ARG A 375 16.24 5.51 34.34
C ARG A 375 14.72 5.63 34.37
N ALA A 376 14.05 5.59 33.21
CA ALA A 376 12.61 5.74 33.09
C ALA A 376 12.04 4.55 32.30
N ARG A 377 12.03 3.37 32.94
CA ARG A 377 11.62 2.07 32.33
C ARG A 377 10.15 2.01 31.89
N LYS A 378 9.39 3.06 32.19
CA LYS A 378 7.97 3.23 31.88
C LYS A 378 7.72 4.34 30.86
N GLU A 379 8.74 5.11 30.48
CA GLU A 379 8.61 6.17 29.48
C GLU A 379 8.96 5.61 28.10
N ALA A 380 8.10 5.84 27.10
CA ALA A 380 8.36 5.59 25.68
C ALA A 380 7.31 6.30 24.82
N GLY A 381 7.39 6.18 23.50
CA GLY A 381 6.33 6.63 22.59
C GLY A 381 5.03 5.84 22.79
N SER A 382 3.91 6.45 22.39
CA SER A 382 2.57 5.85 22.44
C SER A 382 2.47 4.58 21.57
N ALA A 383 1.81 3.56 22.09
CA ALA A 383 1.47 2.32 21.39
C ALA A 383 0.72 2.56 20.07
N GLU A 384 -0.13 3.59 20.07
CA GLU A 384 -1.03 3.92 18.96
C GLU A 384 -0.27 4.41 17.72
N THR A 385 0.99 4.81 17.90
CA THR A 385 1.82 5.29 16.79
C THR A 385 2.45 4.17 15.98
N LEU A 386 2.46 2.93 16.49
CA LEU A 386 3.11 1.73 15.90
C LEU A 386 4.54 1.98 15.42
N THR A 387 5.27 2.88 16.06
CA THR A 387 6.69 3.11 15.74
C THR A 387 7.58 2.30 16.66
N ASP A 388 7.14 1.11 17.05
CA ASP A 388 7.84 0.24 17.98
C ASP A 388 8.09 0.97 19.32
N ARG A 389 7.13 1.77 19.79
CA ARG A 389 7.26 2.68 20.94
C ARG A 389 8.31 3.78 20.80
N CYS A 390 8.83 4.05 19.61
CA CYS A 390 9.68 5.21 19.38
C CYS A 390 8.85 6.49 19.40
N PRO A 391 9.11 7.44 20.32
CA PRO A 391 8.38 8.70 20.38
C PRO A 391 8.58 9.55 19.12
N ILE A 392 7.48 9.99 18.51
CA ILE A 392 7.44 10.83 17.30
C ILE A 392 6.59 12.07 17.53
N ILE A 393 6.69 13.06 16.65
CA ILE A 393 5.68 14.13 16.61
C ILE A 393 4.40 13.55 16.00
N ALA A 394 3.39 13.30 16.84
CA ALA A 394 2.12 12.70 16.45
C ALA A 394 1.02 13.78 16.34
N PRO A 395 0.21 13.77 15.27
CA PRO A 395 -0.89 14.70 15.11
C PRO A 395 -2.14 14.26 15.90
N THR A 396 -3.13 15.14 15.95
CA THR A 396 -4.52 14.81 16.27
C THR A 396 -5.39 15.13 15.05
N ALA A 397 -6.61 14.60 15.00
CA ALA A 397 -7.57 14.99 13.95
C ALA A 397 -7.84 16.51 13.92
N ALA A 398 -7.74 17.20 15.07
CA ALA A 398 -7.95 18.63 15.17
C ALA A 398 -6.77 19.46 14.64
N THR A 399 -5.58 18.89 14.51
CA THR A 399 -4.35 19.63 14.14
C THR A 399 -3.89 19.36 12.71
N VAL A 400 -4.76 18.81 11.86
CA VAL A 400 -4.51 18.63 10.43
C VAL A 400 -4.62 19.95 9.69
N CYS A 401 -3.66 20.24 8.81
CA CYS A 401 -3.60 21.54 8.13
C CYS A 401 -4.73 21.77 7.11
N THR A 402 -5.34 20.70 6.58
CA THR A 402 -6.37 20.82 5.52
C THR A 402 -7.80 20.99 6.04
N ASN A 403 -8.14 20.37 7.16
CA ASN A 403 -9.51 20.31 7.69
C ASN A 403 -9.57 20.20 9.22
N GLY A 404 -8.47 20.53 9.90
CA GLY A 404 -8.42 20.63 11.35
C GLY A 404 -9.16 21.87 11.86
N LYS A 405 -9.04 22.08 13.16
CA LYS A 405 -9.67 23.19 13.88
C LYS A 405 -8.65 24.30 14.12
N GLU A 406 -8.93 25.50 13.60
CA GLU A 406 -8.03 26.65 13.76
C GLU A 406 -7.80 26.98 15.25
N GLU A 407 -8.81 26.83 16.11
CA GLU A 407 -8.65 27.04 17.56
C GLU A 407 -7.68 26.06 18.22
N SER A 408 -7.42 24.90 17.61
CA SER A 408 -6.45 23.91 18.09
C SER A 408 -5.04 24.15 17.55
N MET A 409 -4.86 25.13 16.66
CA MET A 409 -3.58 25.50 16.06
C MET A 409 -3.38 27.03 16.05
N PRO A 410 -3.33 27.71 17.21
CA PRO A 410 -3.26 29.16 17.27
C PRO A 410 -2.11 29.75 16.42
N GLY A 411 -2.43 30.73 15.58
CA GLY A 411 -1.45 31.36 14.67
C GLY A 411 -1.16 30.58 13.39
N SER A 412 -1.80 29.44 13.17
CA SER A 412 -1.73 28.67 11.92
C SER A 412 -2.88 29.02 10.99
N ARG A 413 -2.70 28.79 9.69
CA ARG A 413 -3.78 28.87 8.70
C ARG A 413 -4.20 27.46 8.31
N VAL A 414 -5.50 27.22 8.24
CA VAL A 414 -6.10 25.98 7.73
C VAL A 414 -6.54 26.22 6.28
N GLY A 415 -6.15 25.34 5.36
CA GLY A 415 -6.47 25.48 3.94
C GLY A 415 -5.70 24.57 3.02
#